data_AF-A0AAW5B648-F1
#
_entry.id   AF-A0AAW5B648-F1
#
_cell.length_a   1.000
_cell.length_b   1.000
_cell.length_c   1.000
_cell.angle_alpha   90.00
_cell.angle_beta   90.00
_cell.angle_gamma   90.00
#
_symmetry.space_group_name_H-M   'P 1'
#
loop_
_entity.id
_entity.type
_entity.pdbx_description
1 polymer ?
#
loop_
_entity_poly.entity_id
_entity_poly.type
_entity_poly.pdbx_seq_one_letter_code
_entity_poly.pdbx_strand_id
1 'polypeptide(L)'
;MIVILFRVLVIIALVLLVYTLIQYYRNPSRRLRLAKVANEFFFLDEPNNSKKNVQFVYKGCLFEGEKYLGTTEDAFEVVNIHVTVRDPLELRGLTRDDLYFMEKEILMRYPYASIEWKHPINQLLLTSIE
;
A
#
# COMPACT_ATOMS: atom_id res chain seq x y z
N MET A 1 -50.58 -8.02 11.67
CA MET A 1 -49.50 -8.81 11.05
C MET A 1 -48.59 -7.97 10.15
N ILE A 2 -49.13 -7.19 9.20
CA ILE A 2 -48.35 -6.29 8.31
C ILE A 2 -47.47 -5.29 9.07
N VAL A 3 -47.96 -4.67 10.16
CA VAL A 3 -47.19 -3.70 10.96
C VAL A 3 -45.96 -4.34 11.62
N ILE A 4 -46.08 -5.59 12.08
CA ILE A 4 -44.96 -6.32 12.69
C ILE A 4 -43.93 -6.67 11.62
N LEU A 5 -44.39 -7.13 10.45
CA LEU A 5 -43.51 -7.42 9.31
C LEU A 5 -42.72 -6.18 8.86
N PHE A 6 -43.39 -5.03 8.76
CA PHE A 6 -42.74 -3.77 8.40
C PHE A 6 -41.68 -3.36 9.44
N ARG A 7 -41.98 -3.48 10.75
CA ARG A 7 -41.00 -3.21 11.81
C ARG A 7 -39.77 -4.12 11.72
N VAL A 8 -39.97 -5.41 11.43
CA VAL A 8 -38.85 -6.36 11.23
C VAL A 8 -38.01 -5.98 10.02
N LEU A 9 -38.63 -5.60 8.90
CA LEU A 9 -37.91 -5.15 7.70
C LEU A 9 -37.07 -3.90 7.97
N VAL A 10 -37.59 -2.93 8.73
CA VAL A 10 -36.83 -1.73 9.11
C VAL A 10 -35.61 -2.08 9.95
N ILE A 11 -35.75 -3.02 10.90
CA ILE A 11 -34.61 -3.48 11.72
C ILE A 11 -33.56 -4.17 10.85
N ILE A 12 -33.97 -5.06 9.92
CA ILE A 12 -33.05 -5.71 8.98
C ILE A 12 -32.32 -4.67 8.13
N ALA A 13 -33.04 -3.68 7.59
CA ALA A 13 -32.45 -2.60 6.82
C ALA A 13 -31.41 -1.81 7.63
N LEU A 14 -31.69 -1.52 8.91
CA LEU A 14 -30.76 -0.84 9.80
C LEU A 14 -29.51 -1.68 10.06
N VAL A 15 -29.65 -2.99 10.30
CA VAL A 15 -28.52 -3.91 10.48
C VAL A 15 -27.65 -3.96 9.23
N LEU A 16 -28.25 -4.06 8.05
CA LEU A 16 -27.53 -4.03 6.78
C LEU A 16 -26.81 -2.69 6.55
N LEU A 17 -27.43 -1.58 6.93
CA LEU A 17 -26.82 -0.24 6.85
C LEU A 17 -25.59 -0.16 7.77
N VAL A 18 -25.72 -0.57 9.03
CA VAL A 18 -24.58 -0.59 9.97
C VAL A 18 -23.47 -1.52 9.48
N TYR A 19 -23.81 -2.71 8.98
CA TYR A 19 -22.85 -3.66 8.42
C TYR A 19 -22.06 -3.05 7.25
N THR A 20 -22.75 -2.43 6.30
CA THR A 20 -22.12 -1.80 5.13
C THR A 20 -21.25 -0.60 5.51
N LEU A 21 -21.67 0.21 6.50
CA LEU A 21 -20.84 1.28 7.04
C LEU A 21 -19.55 0.72 7.66
N ILE A 22 -19.64 -0.29 8.52
CA ILE A 22 -18.46 -0.90 9.14
C ILE A 22 -17.51 -1.44 8.07
N GLN A 23 -18.03 -2.14 7.07
CA GLN A 23 -17.23 -2.67 5.96
C GLN A 23 -16.55 -1.55 5.16
N TYR A 24 -17.27 -0.45 4.92
CA TYR A 24 -16.74 0.73 4.23
C TYR A 24 -15.61 1.40 5.02
N TYR A 25 -15.78 1.61 6.33
CA TYR A 25 -14.76 2.22 7.19
C TYR A 25 -13.52 1.35 7.38
N ARG A 26 -13.69 0.02 7.33
CA ARG A 26 -12.58 -0.94 7.40
C ARG A 26 -11.80 -1.09 6.11
N ASN A 27 -12.25 -0.52 4.98
CA ASN A 27 -11.56 -0.64 3.71
C ASN A 27 -10.20 0.13 3.75
N PRO A 28 -9.05 -0.57 3.78
CA PRO A 28 -7.75 0.07 3.94
C PRO A 28 -7.37 0.95 2.75
N SER A 29 -7.88 0.65 1.56
CA SER A 29 -7.65 1.43 0.34
C SER A 29 -8.18 2.87 0.45
N ARG A 30 -9.13 3.13 1.35
CA ARG A 30 -9.58 4.50 1.65
C ARG A 30 -8.46 5.33 2.28
N ARG A 31 -7.74 4.77 3.27
CA ARG A 31 -6.65 5.49 3.96
C ARG A 31 -5.51 5.81 2.99
N LEU A 32 -5.17 4.86 2.14
CA LEU A 32 -4.18 5.03 1.07
C LEU A 32 -4.54 6.21 0.14
N ARG A 33 -5.82 6.31 -0.27
CA ARG A 33 -6.30 7.41 -1.13
C ARG A 33 -6.27 8.76 -0.42
N LEU A 34 -6.64 8.80 0.86
CA LEU A 34 -6.61 10.04 1.65
C LEU A 34 -5.16 10.54 1.81
N ALA A 35 -4.23 9.64 2.12
CA ALA A 35 -2.81 9.99 2.21
C ALA A 35 -2.22 10.44 0.87
N LYS A 36 -2.64 9.81 -0.25
CA LYS A 36 -2.28 10.27 -1.60
C LYS A 36 -2.69 11.72 -1.83
N VAL A 37 -3.94 12.07 -1.52
CA VAL A 37 -4.45 13.45 -1.69
C VAL A 37 -3.77 14.42 -0.74
N ALA A 38 -3.43 13.98 0.48
CA ALA A 38 -2.71 14.78 1.47
C ALA A 38 -1.20 14.92 1.16
N ASN A 39 -0.67 14.24 0.14
CA ASN A 39 0.76 14.14 -0.16
C ASN A 39 1.61 13.56 0.99
N GLU A 40 0.98 12.80 1.89
CA GLU A 40 1.63 12.19 3.05
C GLU A 40 2.19 10.81 2.71
N PHE A 41 3.17 10.36 3.49
CA PHE A 41 3.61 8.98 3.44
C PHE A 41 2.61 8.07 4.15
N PHE A 42 2.14 7.03 3.48
CA PHE A 42 1.34 5.97 4.10
C PHE A 42 1.69 4.62 3.50
N PHE A 43 1.98 3.65 4.38
CA PHE A 43 2.36 2.30 4.01
C PHE A 43 1.24 1.33 4.39
N LEU A 44 0.70 0.64 3.40
CA LEU A 44 -0.33 -0.38 3.55
C LEU A 44 0.26 -1.75 3.20
N ASP A 45 0.25 -2.64 4.19
CA ASP A 45 0.75 -3.99 4.02
C ASP A 45 -0.03 -4.99 4.88
N GLU A 46 -0.01 -6.24 4.43
CA GLU A 46 -0.48 -7.40 5.16
C GLU A 46 0.74 -8.32 5.39
N PRO A 47 1.46 -8.17 6.52
CA PRO A 47 2.73 -8.89 6.76
C PRO A 47 2.58 -10.41 6.72
N ASN A 48 1.44 -10.92 7.20
CA ASN A 48 1.15 -12.35 7.22
C ASN A 48 0.76 -12.92 5.84
N ASN A 49 0.67 -12.08 4.81
CA ASN A 49 0.33 -12.49 3.46
C ASN A 49 1.41 -12.03 2.48
N SER A 50 2.37 -12.91 2.26
CA SER A 50 3.48 -12.70 1.33
C SER A 50 3.05 -12.66 -0.13
N LYS A 51 1.87 -13.20 -0.50
CA LYS A 51 1.34 -13.15 -1.87
C LYS A 51 0.70 -11.81 -2.23
N LYS A 52 0.36 -10.98 -1.24
CA LYS A 52 -0.22 -9.66 -1.48
C LYS A 52 0.89 -8.62 -1.59
N ASN A 53 0.83 -7.80 -2.62
CA ASN A 53 1.75 -6.70 -2.81
C ASN A 53 1.59 -5.67 -1.68
N VAL A 54 2.70 -5.06 -1.26
CA VAL A 54 2.65 -3.86 -0.42
C VAL A 54 2.19 -2.69 -1.29
N GLN A 55 1.42 -1.77 -0.72
CA GLN A 55 1.03 -0.54 -1.40
C GLN A 55 1.40 0.63 -0.53
N PHE A 56 1.97 1.68 -1.12
CA PHE A 56 2.29 2.87 -0.36
C PHE A 56 2.20 4.11 -1.21
N VAL A 57 1.99 5.24 -0.55
CA VAL A 57 1.92 6.55 -1.19
C VAL A 57 2.98 7.46 -0.62
N TYR A 58 3.52 8.33 -1.47
CA TYR A 58 4.50 9.34 -1.09
C TYR A 58 4.40 10.51 -2.05
N LYS A 59 4.29 11.75 -1.53
CA LYS A 59 4.15 12.99 -2.33
C LYS A 59 3.12 12.86 -3.47
N GLY A 60 1.99 12.21 -3.17
CA GLY A 60 0.92 12.05 -4.15
C GLY A 60 1.14 10.97 -5.21
N CYS A 61 2.27 10.26 -5.20
CA CYS A 61 2.50 9.07 -6.02
C CYS A 61 1.96 7.82 -5.32
N LEU A 62 1.44 6.86 -6.09
CA LEU A 62 1.08 5.52 -5.58
C LEU A 62 2.03 4.45 -6.13
N PHE A 63 2.61 3.68 -5.22
CA PHE A 63 3.56 2.61 -5.51
C PHE A 63 3.02 1.25 -5.09
N GLU A 64 3.48 0.21 -5.78
CA GLU A 64 3.21 -1.19 -5.48
C GLU A 64 4.54 -1.94 -5.35
N GLY A 65 4.72 -2.65 -4.24
CA GLY A 65 5.89 -3.49 -3.99
C GLY A 65 5.51 -4.96 -4.07
N GLU A 66 5.96 -5.65 -5.11
CA GLU A 66 5.81 -7.09 -5.24
C GLU A 66 6.83 -7.79 -4.34
N LYS A 67 6.35 -8.64 -3.41
CA LYS A 67 7.19 -9.34 -2.43
C LYS A 67 7.62 -10.70 -2.98
N TYR A 68 8.92 -10.99 -2.90
CA TYR A 68 9.47 -12.30 -3.25
C TYR A 68 10.05 -12.97 -2.00
N LEU A 69 9.54 -14.16 -1.72
CA LEU A 69 10.09 -15.00 -0.65
C LEU A 69 11.40 -15.63 -1.09
N GLY A 70 12.34 -15.69 -0.16
CA GLY A 70 13.53 -16.50 -0.25
C GLY A 70 13.79 -17.20 1.07
N THR A 71 14.98 -17.78 1.16
CA THR A 71 15.47 -18.44 2.38
C THR A 71 16.58 -17.59 2.98
N THR A 72 16.44 -17.26 4.26
CA THR A 72 17.55 -16.82 5.11
C THR A 72 18.16 -18.04 5.81
N GLU A 73 19.19 -17.85 6.63
CA GLU A 73 19.79 -18.93 7.41
C GLU A 73 18.80 -19.53 8.43
N ASP A 74 17.87 -18.71 8.94
CA ASP A 74 16.96 -19.09 10.02
C ASP A 74 15.53 -19.40 9.54
N ALA A 75 15.04 -18.70 8.51
CA ALA A 75 13.63 -18.79 8.08
C ALA A 75 13.37 -18.39 6.62
N PHE A 76 12.17 -18.73 6.12
CA PHE A 76 11.64 -18.16 4.87
C PHE A 76 11.17 -16.73 5.11
N GLU A 77 11.83 -15.78 4.45
CA GLU A 77 11.57 -14.35 4.61
C GLU A 77 11.40 -13.66 3.25
N VAL A 78 10.92 -12.41 3.25
CA VAL A 78 10.86 -11.58 2.04
C VAL A 78 12.25 -11.02 1.80
N VAL A 79 12.92 -11.51 0.75
CA VAL A 79 14.33 -11.17 0.43
C VAL A 79 14.46 -10.17 -0.71
N ASN A 80 13.40 -9.98 -1.49
CA ASN A 80 13.40 -9.00 -2.57
C ASN A 80 12.01 -8.36 -2.68
N ILE A 81 11.98 -7.05 -2.89
CA ILE A 81 10.77 -6.27 -3.13
C ILE A 81 10.95 -5.46 -4.41
N HIS A 82 10.18 -5.78 -5.43
CA HIS A 82 10.16 -5.01 -6.67
C HIS A 82 9.15 -3.88 -6.57
N VAL A 83 9.61 -2.64 -6.65
CA VAL A 83 8.75 -1.46 -6.52
C VAL A 83 8.42 -0.88 -7.90
N THR A 84 7.14 -0.79 -8.20
CA THR A 84 6.59 -0.13 -9.40
C THR A 84 5.74 1.08 -9.00
N VAL A 85 5.62 2.05 -9.90
CA VAL A 85 4.68 3.17 -9.75
C VAL A 85 3.43 2.87 -10.56
N ARG A 86 2.26 3.22 -10.03
CA ARG A 86 0.99 3.03 -10.74
C ARG A 86 0.81 4.00 -11.91
N ASP A 87 1.22 5.25 -11.74
CA ASP A 87 1.19 6.28 -12.78
C ASP A 87 2.56 6.98 -12.87
N PRO A 88 3.35 6.71 -13.92
CA PRO A 88 4.65 7.34 -14.13
C PRO A 88 4.62 8.87 -14.22
N LEU A 89 3.49 9.48 -14.61
CA LEU A 89 3.37 10.94 -14.72
C LEU A 89 3.40 11.63 -13.35
N GLU A 90 3.02 10.90 -12.29
CA GLU A 90 3.01 11.41 -10.92
C GLU A 90 4.42 11.55 -10.34
N LEU A 91 5.42 10.86 -10.92
CA LEU A 91 6.82 10.90 -10.45
C LEU A 91 7.50 12.27 -10.58
N ARG A 92 6.84 13.25 -11.20
CA ARG A 92 7.41 14.59 -11.41
C ARG A 92 7.75 15.25 -10.06
N GLY A 93 9.00 15.66 -9.91
CA GLY A 93 9.50 16.32 -8.70
C GLY A 93 9.97 15.37 -7.61
N LEU A 94 9.96 14.06 -7.87
CA LEU A 94 10.57 13.05 -7.00
C LEU A 94 12.09 13.08 -7.17
N THR A 95 12.80 13.11 -6.04
CA THR A 95 14.27 13.20 -5.99
C THR A 95 14.89 11.86 -5.55
N ARG A 96 16.23 11.75 -5.58
CA ARG A 96 16.91 10.58 -5.02
C ARG A 96 16.76 10.45 -3.52
N ASP A 97 16.79 11.57 -2.81
CA ASP A 97 16.63 11.59 -1.35
C ASP A 97 15.25 11.04 -0.95
N ASP A 98 14.24 11.30 -1.78
CA ASP A 98 12.91 10.71 -1.63
C ASP A 98 12.93 9.18 -1.81
N LEU A 99 13.69 8.66 -2.78
CA LEU A 99 13.86 7.22 -2.96
C LEU A 99 14.56 6.59 -1.75
N TYR A 100 15.62 7.21 -1.23
CA TYR A 100 16.31 6.74 -0.03
C TYR A 100 15.41 6.75 1.21
N PHE A 101 14.57 7.79 1.36
CA PHE A 101 13.57 7.84 2.42
C PHE A 101 12.59 6.67 2.32
N MET A 102 12.01 6.44 1.13
CA MET A 102 11.06 5.35 0.92
C MET A 102 11.70 3.97 1.11
N GLU A 103 12.94 3.79 0.63
CA GLU A 103 13.71 2.57 0.82
C GLU A 103 13.94 2.28 2.31
N LYS A 104 14.37 3.28 3.08
CA LYS A 104 14.50 3.15 4.53
C LYS A 104 13.19 2.74 5.19
N GLU A 105 12.07 3.36 4.82
CA GLU A 105 10.75 3.02 5.36
C GLU A 105 10.32 1.58 5.06
N ILE A 106 10.66 1.07 3.87
CA ILE A 106 10.39 -0.32 3.48
C ILE A 106 11.29 -1.27 4.29
N LEU A 107 12.59 -0.98 4.38
CA LEU A 107 13.56 -1.81 5.09
C LEU A 107 13.33 -1.87 6.61
N MET A 108 12.73 -0.84 7.20
CA MET A 108 12.30 -0.90 8.61
C MET A 108 11.25 -1.98 8.87
N ARG A 109 10.48 -2.38 7.85
CA ARG A 109 9.46 -3.44 7.92
C ARG A 109 9.98 -4.77 7.39
N TYR A 110 10.89 -4.72 6.43
CA TYR A 110 11.48 -5.87 5.76
C TYR A 110 13.02 -5.77 5.77
N PRO A 111 13.67 -6.05 6.91
CA PRO A 111 15.09 -5.76 7.11
C PRO A 111 16.04 -6.62 6.26
N TYR A 112 15.60 -7.79 5.81
CA TYR A 112 16.38 -8.69 4.95
C TYR A 112 16.06 -8.55 3.46
N ALA A 113 15.18 -7.62 3.10
CA ALA A 113 14.80 -7.42 1.71
C ALA A 113 15.85 -6.55 0.99
N SER A 114 16.14 -6.91 -0.26
CA SER A 114 16.71 -5.99 -1.25
C SER A 114 15.57 -5.29 -1.98
N ILE A 115 15.74 -3.99 -2.30
CA ILE A 115 14.72 -3.23 -3.01
C ILE A 115 15.18 -3.04 -4.46
N GLU A 116 14.35 -3.49 -5.40
CA GLU A 116 14.55 -3.23 -6.81
C GLU A 116 13.51 -2.23 -7.32
N TRP A 117 13.95 -1.00 -7.57
CA TRP A 117 13.12 0.00 -8.22
C TRP A 117 12.96 -0.35 -9.70
N LYS A 118 11.73 -0.54 -10.17
CA LYS A 118 11.45 -0.83 -11.59
C LYS A 118 11.39 0.45 -12.41
N HIS A 119 11.43 0.30 -13.72
CA HIS A 119 11.30 1.41 -14.66
C HIS A 119 9.98 2.18 -14.46
N PRO A 120 9.97 3.53 -14.56
CA PRO A 120 11.10 4.41 -14.87
C PRO A 120 11.90 4.89 -13.65
N ILE A 121 11.56 4.43 -12.44
CA ILE A 121 12.15 4.94 -11.18
C ILE A 121 13.65 4.67 -11.12
N ASN A 122 14.10 3.50 -11.59
CA ASN A 122 15.52 3.15 -11.65
C ASN A 122 16.37 4.13 -12.46
N GLN A 123 15.80 4.87 -13.40
CA GLN A 123 16.55 5.86 -14.19
C GLN A 123 17.08 6.98 -13.28
N LEU A 124 16.34 7.34 -12.22
CA LEU A 124 16.80 8.32 -11.25
C LEU A 124 18.05 7.86 -10.51
N LEU A 125 18.25 6.55 -10.30
CA LEU A 125 19.41 5.99 -9.59
C LEU A 125 20.64 5.86 -10.48
N LEU A 126 20.44 5.63 -11.79
CA LEU A 126 21.51 5.40 -12.76
C LEU A 126 22.21 6.68 -13.23
N THR A 127 21.56 7.84 -13.14
CA THR A 127 22.19 9.10 -13.57
C THR A 127 23.36 9.42 -12.60
N SER A 128 24.58 9.65 -13.07
CA SER A 128 25.61 10.24 -12.19
C SER A 128 25.26 11.72 -11.96
N ILE A 129 25.48 12.24 -10.74
CA ILE A 129 25.46 13.69 -10.53
C ILE A 129 26.68 14.23 -11.28
N GLU A 130 26.48 14.95 -12.38
CA GLU A 130 27.51 15.76 -13.03
C GLU A 130 27.79 17.03 -12.21
#